data_AF-A0A940MBQ5-F1
#
_entry.id   AF-A0A940MBQ5-F1
#
_cell.length_a   1.000
_cell.length_b   1.000
_cell.length_c   1.000
_cell.angle_alpha   90.00
_cell.angle_beta   90.00
_cell.angle_gamma   90.00
#
_symmetry.space_group_name_H-M   'P 1'
#
loop_
_entity.id
_entity.type
_entity.pdbx_description
1 polymer ?
#
loop_
_entity_poly.entity_id
_entity_poly.type
_entity_poly.pdbx_seq_one_letter_code
_entity_poly.pdbx_strand_id
1 'polypeptide(L)' 'MKGSVVAYQSGRLYPKLRRLEADGLLVSEQRVVDGRARRVYRATDAGEQALEEDRRALAELAREVLRW' A
#
# COMPACT_ATOMS: atom_id res chain seq x y z
N MET A 1 -11.26 -7.08 10.92
CA MET A 1 -9.78 -7.17 10.94
C MET A 1 -9.22 -5.77 11.07
N LYS A 2 -8.85 -5.32 12.28
CA LYS A 2 -8.33 -3.97 12.50
C LYS A 2 -6.86 -3.96 12.05
N GLY A 3 -6.54 -3.23 11.00
CA GLY A 3 -5.16 -3.05 10.56
C GLY A 3 -4.35 -2.40 11.67
N SER A 4 -3.31 -3.08 12.14
CA SER A 4 -2.34 -2.53 13.08
C SER A 4 -1.78 -1.23 12.50
N VAL A 5 -2.02 -0.11 13.18
CA VAL A 5 -1.45 1.18 12.79
C VAL A 5 0.04 1.13 13.09
N VAL A 6 0.83 0.72 12.10
CA VAL A 6 2.28 0.90 12.14
C VAL A 6 2.53 2.40 12.11
N ALA A 7 3.07 2.95 13.21
CA ALA A 7 3.39 4.36 13.32
C ALA A 7 4.48 4.73 12.29
N TYR A 8 4.06 5.11 11.09
CA TYR A 8 4.96 5.61 10.06
C TYR A 8 5.24 7.08 10.37
N GLN A 9 6.52 7.41 10.56
CA GLN A 9 6.97 8.80 10.49
C GLN A 9 6.48 9.38 9.14
N SER A 10 5.70 10.45 9.19
CA SER A 10 5.01 11.03 8.03
C SER A 10 5.95 11.28 6.84
N GLY A 11 7.21 11.65 7.12
CA GLY A 11 8.25 11.88 6.12
C GLY A 11 8.63 10.68 5.26
N ARG A 12 8.39 9.42 5.70
CA ARG A 12 8.72 8.21 4.91
C ARG A 12 7.53 7.62 4.17
N LEU A 13 6.30 7.92 4.58
CA LEU A 13 5.11 7.36 3.95
C LEU A 13 4.81 8.02 2.61
N TYR A 14 4.86 9.34 2.53
CA TYR A 14 4.49 10.07 1.32
C TYR A 14 5.39 9.74 0.11
N PRO A 15 6.73 9.63 0.24
CA PRO A 15 7.57 9.19 -0.86
C PRO A 15 7.20 7.80 -1.37
N LYS A 16 6.86 6.86 -0.47
CA LYS A 16 6.44 5.51 -0.85
C LYS A 16 5.10 5.52 -1.60
N LEU A 17 4.11 6.26 -1.11
CA LEU A 17 2.82 6.40 -1.78
C LEU A 17 2.95 7.03 -3.17
N ARG A 18 3.80 8.06 -3.31
CA ARG A 18 4.08 8.68 -4.61
C ARG A 18 4.78 7.74 -5.58
N ARG A 19 5.71 6.91 -5.08
CA ARG A 19 6.35 5.89 -5.92
C ARG A 19 5.33 4.86 -6.42
N LEU A 20 4.49 4.32 -5.53
CA LEU A 20 3.45 3.37 -5.92
C LEU A 20 2.43 3.97 -6.92
N GLU A 21 2.14 5.26 -6.80
CA GLU A 21 1.33 5.99 -7.78
C GLU A 21 2.07 6.16 -9.13
N ALA A 22 3.37 6.48 -9.11
CA ALA A 22 4.20 6.57 -10.32
C ALA A 22 4.37 5.21 -11.01
N ASP A 23 4.43 4.12 -10.24
CA ASP A 23 4.49 2.74 -10.73
C ASP A 23 3.11 2.23 -11.22
N GLY A 24 2.05 3.05 -11.14
CA GLY A 24 0.70 2.72 -11.62
C GLY A 24 -0.09 1.77 -10.70
N LEU A 25 0.44 1.46 -9.51
CA LEU A 25 -0.18 0.54 -8.54
C LEU A 25 -1.21 1.26 -7.65
N LEU A 26 -1.08 2.57 -7.51
CA LEU A 26 -2.06 3.43 -6.83
C LEU A 26 -2.55 4.53 -7.75
N VAL A 27 -3.76 5.01 -7.47
CA VAL A 27 -4.29 6.27 -7.97
C VAL A 27 -4.63 7.17 -6.80
N SER A 28 -4.45 8.48 -6.94
CA SER A 28 -4.87 9.45 -5.93
C SER A 28 -5.95 10.41 -6.42
N GLU A 29 -6.77 10.86 -5.48
CA GLU A 29 -7.81 11.86 -5.68
C GLU A 29 -7.75 12.91 -4.57
N GLN A 30 -8.02 14.17 -4.91
CA GLN A 30 -8.21 15.22 -3.91
C GLN A 30 -9.66 15.19 -3.44
N ARG A 31 -9.85 15.05 -2.12
CA ARG A 31 -11.17 15.12 -1.48
C ARG A 31 -11.16 16.12 -0.35
N VAL A 32 -12.20 16.94 -0.29
CA VAL A 32 -12.43 17.81 0.86
C VAL A 32 -13.18 16.99 1.91
N VAL A 33 -12.55 16.80 3.07
CA VAL A 33 -13.15 16.11 4.22
C VAL A 33 -13.07 17.07 5.39
N ASP A 34 -14.21 17.42 5.97
CA ASP A 34 -14.35 18.39 7.06
C ASP A 34 -13.72 19.75 6.73
N GLY A 35 -13.98 20.26 5.52
CA GLY A 35 -13.46 21.55 5.05
C GLY A 35 -11.95 21.57 4.73
N ARG A 36 -11.24 20.45 4.88
CA ARG A 36 -9.82 20.34 4.55
C ARG A 36 -9.60 19.44 3.34
N ALA A 37 -8.85 19.94 2.34
CA ALA A 37 -8.40 19.13 1.23
C ALA A 37 -7.41 18.06 1.72
N ARG A 38 -7.70 16.80 1.36
CA ARG A 38 -6.88 15.63 1.65
C ARG A 38 -6.71 14.82 0.38
N ARG A 39 -5.50 14.31 0.16
CA ARG A 39 -5.24 13.34 -0.89
C ARG A 39 -5.58 11.95 -0.39
N VAL A 40 -6.47 11.25 -1.08
CA VAL A 40 -6.86 9.86 -0.81
C VAL A 40 -6.25 8.98 -1.88
N TYR A 41 -5.68 7.85 -1.49
CA TYR A 41 -5.08 6.88 -2.40
C TYR A 41 -5.94 5.61 -2.45
N ARG A 42 -6.04 5.00 -3.63
CA ARG A 42 -6.69 3.70 -3.86
C ARG A 42 -5.81 2.83 -4.74
N ALA A 43 -5.90 1.50 -4.55
CA ALA A 43 -5.27 0.55 -5.44
C ALA A 43 -5.92 0.62 -6.84
N THR A 44 -5.11 0.46 -7.86
CA THR A 44 -5.57 0.15 -9.22
C THR A 44 -5.73 -1.35 -9.38
N ASP A 45 -6.33 -1.82 -10.47
CA ASP A 45 -6.40 -3.25 -10.78
C ASP A 45 -4.99 -3.89 -10.84
N ALA A 46 -4.02 -3.17 -11.42
CA ALA A 46 -2.61 -3.58 -11.42
C ALA A 46 -2.02 -3.63 -10.00
N GLY A 47 -2.38 -2.68 -9.14
CA GLY A 47 -2.01 -2.67 -7.72
C GLY A 47 -2.57 -3.85 -6.94
N GLU A 48 -3.82 -4.26 -7.22
CA GLU A 48 -4.42 -5.43 -6.59
C GLU A 48 -3.77 -6.73 -7.06
N GLN A 49 -3.44 -6.85 -8.35
CA GLN A 49 -2.69 -7.98 -8.90
C GLN A 49 -1.29 -8.09 -8.28
N ALA A 50 -0.53 -6.99 -8.25
CA ALA A 50 0.79 -6.95 -7.63
C ALA A 50 0.73 -7.33 -6.14
N LEU A 51 -0.30 -6.89 -5.41
CA LEU A 51 -0.49 -7.27 -4.01
C LEU A 51 -0.71 -8.78 -3.83
N GLU A 52 -1.45 -9.41 -4.73
CA GLU A 52 -1.66 -10.85 -4.71
C GLU A 52 -0.37 -11.63 -5.01
N GLU A 53 0.42 -11.17 -5.98
CA GLU A 53 1.75 -11.72 -6.27
C GLU A 53 2.70 -11.60 -5.08
N ASP A 54 2.78 -10.41 -4.48
CA ASP A 54 3.60 -10.16 -3.28
C ASP A 54 3.20 -11.07 -2.12
N ARG A 55 1.90 -11.30 -1.92
CA ARG A 55 1.40 -12.22 -0.87
C ARG A 55 1.83 -13.66 -1.14
N ARG A 56 1.77 -14.12 -2.39
CA ARG A 56 2.22 -15.46 -2.78
C ARG A 56 3.71 -15.63 -2.55
N ALA A 57 4.52 -14.66 -3.00
CA ALA A 57 5.96 -14.66 -2.80
C ALA A 57 6.33 -14.66 -1.30
N LEU A 58 5.64 -13.85 -0.49
CA LEU A 58 5.85 -13.83 0.96
C LEU A 58 5.48 -15.17 1.60
N ALA A 59 4.38 -15.79 1.19
CA ALA A 59 3.96 -17.09 1.72
C ALA A 59 4.95 -18.21 1.34
N GLU A 60 5.50 -18.16 0.12
CA GLU A 60 6.54 -19.09 -0.34
C GLU A 60 7.82 -18.93 0.48
N LEU A 61 8.31 -17.71 0.62
CA LEU A 61 9.48 -17.42 1.44
C LEU A 61 9.26 -17.85 2.90
N ALA A 62 8.08 -17.57 3.46
CA ALA A 62 7.75 -17.99 4.82
C ALA A 62 7.77 -19.52 4.98
N ARG A 63 7.27 -20.28 3.99
CA ARG A 63 7.36 -21.75 4.01
C ARG A 63 8.81 -22.23 4.00
N GLU A 64 9.65 -21.65 3.15
CA GLU A 64 11.07 -22.03 3.05
C GLU A 64 11.85 -21.70 4.33
N VAL A 65 11.67 -20.49 4.87
CA VAL A 65 12.44 -20.02 6.03
C VAL A 65 11.98 -20.68 7.32
N LEU A 66 10.67 -20.85 7.50
CA LEU A 66 10.10 -21.39 8.73
C LEU A 66 10.12 -22.93 8.79
N ARG A 67 10.52 -23.62 7.71
CA ARG A 67 10.66 -25.09 7.59
C ARG A 67 9.67 -25.86 8.46
N TRP A 68 8.45 -26.03 7.95
CA TRP A 68 7.63 -27.18 8.32
C TRP A 68 8.00 -28.35 7.43
#